data_AF-A0A376KZZ6-F1
#
_entry.id   AF-A0A376KZZ6-F1
#
_cell.length_a   1.000
_cell.length_b   1.000
_cell.length_c   1.000
_cell.angle_alpha   90.00
_cell.angle_beta   90.00
_cell.angle_gamma   90.00
#
_symmetry.space_group_name_H-M   'P 1'
#
loop_
_entity.id
_entity.type
_entity.pdbx_description
1 polymer ?
#
loop_
_entity_poly.entity_id
_entity_poly.type
_entity_poly.pdbx_seq_one_letter_code
_entity_poly.pdbx_strand_id
1 'polypeptide(L)'
;MPTPTIIKTLNTHREKPFVSVVTPTWNRGAFLPYLLYMYRYQDYPADRRELIILDDSPQSHQHIIDRLTNGTPEAFNIRYIHHPEKLPLGKKRNMLNELARGEYILCMDDDDYYPADKISYTIAMMQKHRALISGSDQIPIWYSHINRIFQSRSFGPHNILNGTFCYHRKLPEKAPLRR
;
A
#
# COMPACT_ATOMS: atom_id res chain seq x y z
N MET A 1 -24.70 8.85 -21.59
CA MET A 1 -23.39 9.07 -22.25
C MET A 1 -22.31 8.67 -21.26
N PRO A 2 -21.29 7.88 -21.64
CA PRO A 2 -20.16 7.66 -20.75
C PRO A 2 -19.49 9.00 -20.50
N THR A 3 -19.41 9.41 -19.24
CA THR A 3 -18.68 10.60 -18.81
C THR A 3 -17.25 10.46 -19.33
N PRO A 4 -16.68 11.45 -20.04
CA PRO A 4 -15.29 11.36 -20.45
C PRO A 4 -14.45 11.19 -19.18
N THR A 5 -13.81 10.02 -19.05
CA THR A 5 -12.85 9.76 -17.99
C THR A 5 -11.79 10.84 -18.12
N ILE A 6 -11.80 11.84 -17.21
CA ILE A 6 -10.75 12.85 -17.16
C ILE A 6 -9.48 12.09 -16.79
N ILE A 7 -8.69 11.76 -17.81
CA ILE A 7 -7.39 11.14 -17.62
C ILE A 7 -6.53 12.15 -16.88
N LYS A 8 -6.31 11.92 -15.58
CA LYS A 8 -5.43 12.76 -14.77
C LYS A 8 -3.98 12.51 -15.20
N THR A 9 -3.38 13.52 -15.81
CA THR A 9 -2.02 13.45 -16.34
C THR A 9 -1.01 13.96 -15.32
N LEU A 10 0.23 13.47 -15.46
CA LEU A 10 1.41 14.05 -14.82
C LEU A 10 1.71 15.42 -15.44
N ASN A 11 2.61 16.20 -14.81
CA ASN A 11 3.12 17.44 -15.41
C ASN A 11 3.79 17.21 -16.79
N THR A 12 4.11 15.96 -17.12
CA THR A 12 4.66 15.52 -18.41
C THR A 12 3.58 15.13 -19.43
N HIS A 13 2.29 15.39 -19.15
CA HIS A 13 1.13 15.03 -19.97
C HIS A 13 0.91 13.52 -20.20
N ARG A 14 1.68 12.65 -19.53
CA ARG A 14 1.44 11.21 -19.50
C ARG A 14 0.37 10.86 -18.48
N GLU A 15 -0.38 9.79 -18.72
CA GLU A 15 -1.29 9.26 -17.69
C GLU A 15 -0.50 8.93 -16.42
N LYS A 16 -1.04 9.29 -15.25
CA LYS A 16 -0.48 8.85 -13.96
C LYS A 16 -0.47 7.32 -13.92
N PRO A 17 0.63 6.62 -13.61
CA PRO A 17 0.66 5.15 -13.64
C PRO A 17 -0.34 4.52 -12.65
N PHE A 18 -0.82 3.31 -12.93
CA PHE A 18 -1.66 2.59 -11.97
C PHE A 18 -0.79 2.03 -10.82
N VAL A 19 -1.22 2.25 -9.57
CA VAL A 19 -0.47 1.86 -8.36
C VAL A 19 -1.24 0.83 -7.55
N SER A 20 -0.62 -0.30 -7.23
CA SER A 20 -1.17 -1.24 -6.25
C SER A 20 -0.55 -0.98 -4.90
N VAL A 21 -1.37 -0.59 -3.93
CA VAL A 21 -0.99 -0.56 -2.51
C VAL A 21 -1.20 -1.96 -1.95
N VAL A 22 -0.18 -2.53 -1.32
CA VAL A 22 -0.23 -3.89 -0.75
C VAL A 22 0.00 -3.87 0.75
N THR A 23 -0.85 -4.59 1.48
CA THR A 23 -0.80 -4.66 2.95
C THR A 23 -0.97 -6.09 3.44
N PRO A 24 0.08 -6.72 3.98
CA PRO A 24 -0.06 -7.94 4.75
C PRO A 24 -0.58 -7.61 6.16
N THR A 25 -1.51 -8.39 6.69
CA THR A 25 -1.99 -8.22 8.08
C THR A 25 -2.09 -9.57 8.80
N TRP A 26 -1.98 -9.57 10.12
CA TRP A 26 -2.16 -10.75 10.99
C TRP A 26 -2.56 -10.33 12.40
N ASN A 27 -3.73 -10.76 12.85
CA ASN A 27 -4.32 -10.50 14.17
C ASN A 27 -4.36 -9.00 14.54
N ARG A 28 -4.69 -8.15 13.56
CA ARG A 28 -4.53 -6.68 13.63
C ARG A 28 -5.74 -5.91 13.12
N GLY A 29 -6.94 -6.49 13.23
CA GLY A 29 -8.20 -5.89 12.76
C GLY A 29 -8.46 -4.46 13.25
N ALA A 30 -7.96 -4.09 14.43
CA ALA A 30 -8.08 -2.75 14.99
C ALA A 30 -7.41 -1.64 14.15
N PHE A 31 -6.44 -1.99 13.31
CA PHE A 31 -5.71 -1.04 12.46
C PHE A 31 -6.38 -0.81 11.09
N LEU A 32 -7.22 -1.75 10.64
CA LEU A 32 -7.86 -1.69 9.33
C LEU A 32 -8.69 -0.42 9.10
N PRO A 33 -9.46 0.11 10.08
CA PRO A 33 -10.18 1.37 9.88
C PRO A 33 -9.25 2.55 9.53
N TYR A 34 -8.07 2.61 10.14
CA TYR A 34 -7.10 3.67 9.90
C TYR A 34 -6.39 3.49 8.57
N LEU A 35 -6.01 2.26 8.21
CA LEU A 35 -5.46 1.95 6.90
C LEU A 35 -6.42 2.37 5.78
N LEU A 36 -7.69 1.98 5.89
CA LEU A 36 -8.73 2.34 4.92
C LEU A 36 -8.91 3.85 4.83
N TYR A 37 -8.90 4.56 5.95
CA TYR A 37 -8.96 6.02 6.00
C TYR A 37 -7.75 6.65 5.28
N MET A 38 -6.53 6.28 5.65
CA MET A 38 -5.29 6.81 5.08
C MET A 38 -5.18 6.53 3.58
N TYR A 39 -5.56 5.33 3.15
CA TYR A 39 -5.64 5.00 1.74
C TYR A 39 -6.67 5.88 1.04
N ARG A 40 -7.92 5.94 1.50
CA ARG A 40 -8.97 6.74 0.85
C ARG A 40 -8.61 8.23 0.75
N TYR A 41 -7.86 8.76 1.71
CA TYR A 41 -7.45 10.16 1.75
C TYR A 41 -6.21 10.51 0.91
N GLN A 42 -5.62 9.54 0.19
CA GLN A 42 -4.51 9.85 -0.72
C GLN A 42 -4.93 10.79 -1.86
N ASP A 43 -4.08 11.77 -2.17
CA ASP A 43 -4.25 12.76 -3.24
C ASP A 43 -4.14 12.16 -4.66
N TYR A 44 -3.69 10.91 -4.74
CA TYR A 44 -3.55 10.18 -5.99
C TYR A 44 -4.93 9.79 -6.56
N PRO A 45 -5.14 9.83 -7.89
CA PRO A 45 -6.44 9.52 -8.48
C PRO A 45 -6.97 8.16 -8.04
N ALA A 46 -8.22 8.13 -7.58
CA ALA A 46 -8.86 6.90 -7.08
C ALA A 46 -8.89 5.81 -8.16
N ASP A 47 -9.19 6.19 -9.40
CA ASP A 47 -9.22 5.32 -10.60
C ASP A 47 -7.83 4.82 -11.04
N ARG A 48 -6.74 5.33 -10.43
CA ARG A 48 -5.36 4.92 -10.72
C ARG A 48 -4.68 4.22 -9.53
N ARG A 49 -5.46 3.77 -8.55
CA ARG A 49 -4.95 3.02 -7.41
C ARG A 49 -5.88 1.91 -6.95
N GLU A 50 -5.30 0.84 -6.44
CA GLU A 50 -6.00 -0.20 -5.68
C GLU A 50 -5.31 -0.44 -4.34
N LEU A 51 -6.05 -0.95 -3.36
CA LEU A 51 -5.54 -1.48 -2.10
C LEU A 51 -5.82 -2.98 -2.05
N ILE A 52 -4.80 -3.77 -1.79
CA ILE A 52 -4.89 -5.22 -1.61
C ILE A 52 -4.44 -5.56 -0.19
N ILE A 53 -5.36 -6.09 0.60
CA ILE A 53 -5.11 -6.53 1.97
C ILE A 53 -5.11 -8.06 1.96
N LEU A 54 -4.00 -8.66 2.39
CA LEU A 54 -3.90 -10.11 2.60
C LEU A 54 -3.83 -10.39 4.09
N ASP A 55 -4.94 -10.92 4.62
CA ASP A 55 -5.11 -11.27 6.03
C ASP A 55 -4.98 -12.78 6.22
N ASP A 56 -3.99 -13.23 7.00
CA ASP A 56 -3.82 -14.63 7.41
C ASP A 56 -4.14 -14.86 8.91
N SER A 57 -4.96 -13.98 9.48
CA SER A 57 -5.47 -14.10 10.86
C SER A 57 -6.30 -15.38 11.04
N PRO A 58 -6.34 -15.95 12.26
CA PRO A 58 -7.22 -17.10 12.56
C PRO A 58 -8.70 -16.84 12.25
N GLN A 59 -9.15 -15.58 12.37
CA GLN A 59 -10.49 -15.14 12.02
C GLN A 59 -10.43 -14.03 10.98
N SER A 60 -11.35 -14.06 10.02
CA SER A 60 -11.47 -13.01 9.01
C SER A 60 -12.02 -11.71 9.60
N HIS A 61 -11.40 -10.60 9.25
CA HIS A 61 -11.87 -9.25 9.52
C HIS A 61 -12.73 -8.66 8.39
N GLN A 62 -13.26 -9.48 7.47
CA GLN A 62 -14.14 -9.05 6.37
C GLN A 62 -15.27 -8.13 6.85
N HIS A 63 -15.88 -8.43 7.99
CA HIS A 63 -16.95 -7.63 8.59
C HIS A 63 -16.56 -6.16 8.87
N ILE A 64 -15.27 -5.88 9.12
CA ILE A 64 -14.75 -4.52 9.30
C ILE A 64 -14.70 -3.81 7.94
N ILE A 65 -14.22 -4.50 6.92
CA ILE A 65 -14.16 -3.99 5.54
C ILE A 65 -15.57 -3.67 5.06
N ASP A 66 -16.49 -4.62 5.15
CA ASP A 66 -17.88 -4.47 4.70
C ASP A 66 -18.58 -3.31 5.41
N ARG A 67 -18.38 -3.16 6.72
CA ARG A 67 -18.95 -2.04 7.49
C ARG A 67 -18.42 -0.69 7.00
N LEU A 68 -17.14 -0.59 6.70
CA LEU A 68 -16.50 0.67 6.30
C LEU A 68 -16.70 1.02 4.82
N THR A 69 -17.10 0.04 4.01
CA THR A 69 -17.36 0.19 2.58
C THR A 69 -18.82 -0.03 2.21
N ASN A 70 -19.74 -0.08 3.18
CA ASN A 70 -21.16 -0.40 2.97
C ASN A 70 -21.38 -1.66 2.10
N GLY A 71 -20.55 -2.68 2.29
CA GLY A 71 -20.60 -3.94 1.54
C GLY A 71 -20.10 -3.86 0.10
N THR A 72 -19.56 -2.72 -0.35
CA THR A 72 -19.07 -2.53 -1.73
C THR A 72 -17.59 -2.08 -1.77
N PRO A 73 -16.65 -2.89 -1.24
CA PRO A 73 -15.23 -2.52 -1.20
C PRO A 73 -14.62 -2.24 -2.58
N GLU A 74 -15.11 -2.88 -3.63
CA GLU A 74 -14.71 -2.66 -5.02
C GLU A 74 -15.01 -1.25 -5.51
N ALA A 75 -16.05 -0.58 -5.01
CA ALA A 75 -16.35 0.81 -5.33
C ALA A 75 -15.27 1.79 -4.81
N PHE A 76 -14.45 1.33 -3.85
CA PHE A 76 -13.32 2.06 -3.29
C PHE A 76 -11.96 1.52 -3.79
N ASN A 77 -11.96 0.61 -4.78
CA ASN A 77 -10.78 -0.10 -5.26
C ASN A 77 -10.04 -0.85 -4.14
N ILE A 78 -10.79 -1.46 -3.22
CA ILE A 78 -10.26 -2.25 -2.11
C ILE A 78 -10.55 -3.73 -2.37
N ARG A 79 -9.52 -4.55 -2.25
CA ARG A 79 -9.59 -6.01 -2.33
C ARG A 79 -9.06 -6.58 -1.02
N TYR A 80 -9.96 -7.13 -0.21
CA TYR A 80 -9.59 -7.85 1.00
C TYR A 80 -9.62 -9.36 0.71
N ILE A 81 -8.55 -10.05 1.09
CA ILE A 81 -8.37 -11.48 0.85
C ILE A 81 -7.98 -12.11 2.19
N HIS A 82 -8.79 -13.07 2.65
CA HIS A 82 -8.49 -13.85 3.84
C HIS A 82 -7.89 -15.20 3.43
N HIS A 83 -6.74 -15.55 4.02
CA HIS A 83 -6.11 -16.84 3.88
C HIS A 83 -6.33 -17.65 5.17
N PRO A 84 -6.80 -18.90 5.08
CA PRO A 84 -7.18 -19.68 6.26
C PRO A 84 -5.99 -20.14 7.10
N GLU A 85 -4.80 -20.22 6.51
CA GLU A 85 -3.57 -20.64 7.20
C GLU A 85 -2.62 -19.47 7.40
N LYS A 86 -1.88 -19.48 8.52
CA LYS A 86 -0.80 -18.53 8.78
C LYS A 86 0.34 -18.74 7.78
N LEU A 87 0.76 -17.67 7.11
CA LEU A 87 1.78 -17.68 6.09
C LEU A 87 3.07 -16.99 6.59
N PRO A 88 4.25 -17.47 6.19
CA PRO A 88 5.48 -16.68 6.34
C PRO A 88 5.34 -15.31 5.67
N LEU A 89 5.89 -14.27 6.28
CA LEU A 89 5.71 -12.89 5.80
C LEU A 89 6.23 -12.70 4.36
N GLY A 90 7.38 -13.29 4.03
CA GLY A 90 7.91 -13.31 2.67
C GLY A 90 6.93 -13.93 1.66
N LYS A 91 6.26 -15.03 2.02
CA LYS A 91 5.24 -15.67 1.18
C LYS A 91 4.03 -14.75 0.99
N LYS A 92 3.57 -14.06 2.05
CA LYS A 92 2.50 -13.07 1.95
C LYS A 92 2.83 -11.94 0.98
N ARG A 93 4.04 -11.39 1.09
CA ARG A 93 4.49 -10.30 0.20
C ARG A 93 4.58 -10.76 -1.25
N ASN A 94 5.07 -11.96 -1.51
CA ASN A 94 5.10 -12.51 -2.87
C ASN A 94 3.68 -12.70 -3.44
N MET A 95 2.75 -13.26 -2.66
CA MET A 95 1.35 -13.40 -3.06
C MET A 95 0.71 -12.03 -3.35
N LEU A 96 0.96 -11.03 -2.51
CA LEU A 96 0.49 -9.65 -2.74
C LEU A 96 1.05 -9.07 -4.05
N ASN A 97 2.30 -9.36 -4.39
CA ASN A 97 2.92 -8.92 -5.65
C ASN A 97 2.26 -9.56 -6.87
N GLU A 98 1.96 -10.85 -6.79
CA GLU A 98 1.25 -11.58 -7.84
C GLU A 98 -0.19 -11.03 -8.02
N LEU A 99 -0.84 -10.66 -6.92
CA LEU A 99 -2.20 -10.11 -6.93
C LEU A 99 -2.29 -8.65 -7.43
N ALA A 100 -1.19 -7.91 -7.36
CA ALA A 100 -1.11 -6.51 -7.76
C ALA A 100 -1.27 -6.33 -9.27
N ARG A 101 -2.00 -5.31 -9.70
CA ARG A 101 -2.22 -4.95 -11.12
C ARG A 101 -1.45 -3.72 -11.58
N GLY A 102 -0.91 -2.95 -10.64
CA GLY A 102 -0.22 -1.70 -10.89
C GLY A 102 1.18 -1.83 -11.48
N GLU A 103 1.54 -0.82 -12.27
CA GLU A 103 2.90 -0.64 -12.77
C GLU A 103 3.88 -0.43 -11.61
N TYR A 104 3.41 0.20 -10.55
CA TYR A 104 4.10 0.36 -9.28
C TYR A 104 3.39 -0.41 -8.18
N ILE A 105 4.17 -1.04 -7.31
CA ILE A 105 3.71 -1.70 -6.11
C ILE A 105 4.25 -0.90 -4.93
N LEU A 106 3.36 -0.42 -4.07
CA LEU A 106 3.67 0.39 -2.89
C LEU A 106 3.26 -0.38 -1.65
N CYS A 107 4.20 -0.63 -0.75
CA CYS A 107 3.95 -1.35 0.49
C CYS A 107 3.43 -0.37 1.54
N MET A 108 2.28 -0.69 2.13
CA MET A 108 1.80 -0.06 3.36
C MET A 108 1.59 -1.13 4.41
N ASP A 109 2.21 -1.00 5.58
CA ASP A 109 1.90 -1.85 6.73
C ASP A 109 0.63 -1.30 7.43
N ASP A 110 -0.08 -2.12 8.21
CA ASP A 110 -1.38 -1.71 8.77
C ASP A 110 -1.26 -0.73 9.95
N ASP A 111 -0.12 -0.70 10.65
CA ASP A 111 0.13 0.03 11.89
C ASP A 111 1.00 1.31 11.74
N ASP A 112 1.36 1.67 10.52
CA ASP A 112 2.17 2.84 10.21
C ASP A 112 1.34 4.09 9.85
N TYR A 113 1.96 5.26 9.91
CA TYR A 113 1.35 6.51 9.42
C TYR A 113 1.74 6.79 7.97
N TYR A 114 0.73 7.03 7.13
CA TYR A 114 0.92 7.44 5.73
C TYR A 114 0.33 8.82 5.47
N PRO A 115 1.15 9.82 5.08
CA PRO A 115 0.63 11.14 4.74
C PRO A 115 -0.18 11.09 3.45
N ALA A 116 -1.06 12.07 3.24
CA ALA A 116 -2.01 12.11 2.11
C ALA A 116 -1.33 12.17 0.73
N ASP A 117 -0.07 12.61 0.67
CA ASP A 117 0.74 12.72 -0.54
C ASP A 117 1.69 11.52 -0.75
N LYS A 118 1.63 10.48 0.10
CA LYS A 118 2.57 9.34 0.07
C LYS A 118 2.67 8.73 -1.33
N ILE A 119 1.55 8.44 -1.98
CA ILE A 119 1.56 7.83 -3.31
C ILE A 119 2.09 8.82 -4.35
N SER A 120 1.57 10.06 -4.41
CA SER A 120 1.96 11.03 -5.42
C SER A 120 3.44 11.40 -5.33
N TYR A 121 3.95 11.63 -4.12
CA TYR A 121 5.35 11.93 -3.84
C TYR A 121 6.27 10.78 -4.27
N THR A 122 5.94 9.55 -3.85
CA THR A 122 6.78 8.38 -4.14
C THR A 122 6.90 8.14 -5.64
N ILE A 123 5.76 8.15 -6.36
CA ILE A 123 5.73 7.98 -7.81
C ILE A 123 6.47 9.10 -8.53
N ALA A 124 6.27 10.36 -8.12
CA ALA A 124 6.95 11.50 -8.72
C ALA A 124 8.47 11.41 -8.55
N MET A 125 8.96 11.02 -7.37
CA MET A 125 10.39 10.85 -7.12
C MET A 125 10.97 9.68 -7.92
N MET A 126 10.32 8.52 -7.95
CA MET A 126 10.78 7.39 -8.75
C MET A 126 10.87 7.74 -10.25
N GLN A 127 9.86 8.42 -10.79
CA GLN A 127 9.87 8.86 -12.19
C GLN A 127 10.95 9.90 -12.48
N LYS A 128 11.09 10.92 -11.61
CA LYS A 128 12.12 11.97 -11.72
C LYS A 128 13.52 11.37 -11.77
N HIS A 129 13.79 10.37 -10.95
CA HIS A 129 15.10 9.73 -10.84
C HIS A 129 15.27 8.48 -11.71
N ARG A 130 14.24 8.11 -12.51
CA ARG A 130 14.21 6.86 -13.30
C ARG A 130 14.53 5.62 -12.45
N ALA A 131 14.09 5.64 -11.19
CA ALA A 131 14.38 4.59 -10.22
C ALA A 131 13.37 3.44 -10.34
N LEU A 132 13.85 2.20 -10.22
CA LEU A 132 13.00 1.00 -10.15
C LEU A 132 12.53 0.68 -8.73
N ILE A 133 13.12 1.33 -7.73
CA ILE A 133 12.90 1.06 -6.31
C ILE A 133 13.06 2.37 -5.53
N SER A 134 12.29 2.52 -4.47
CA SER A 134 12.39 3.60 -3.51
C SER A 134 12.02 3.10 -2.11
N GLY A 135 12.52 3.80 -1.10
CA GLY A 135 12.23 3.52 0.29
C GLY A 135 13.03 4.43 1.20
N SER A 136 12.80 4.28 2.50
CA SER A 136 13.43 5.06 3.56
C SER A 136 13.86 4.13 4.67
N ASP A 137 14.98 4.45 5.32
CA ASP A 137 15.44 3.80 6.54
C ASP A 137 14.76 4.38 7.78
N GLN A 138 13.80 5.30 7.61
CA GLN A 138 12.99 5.87 8.66
C GLN A 138 11.51 5.87 8.27
N ILE A 139 10.63 5.67 9.26
CA ILE A 139 9.19 5.70 9.07
C ILE A 139 8.51 6.41 10.25
N PRO A 140 7.48 7.25 9.99
CA PRO A 140 6.61 7.74 11.05
C PRO A 140 5.66 6.62 11.52
N ILE A 141 5.69 6.34 12.82
CA ILE A 141 4.84 5.33 13.47
C ILE A 141 3.80 6.07 14.31
N TRP A 142 2.53 5.72 14.14
CA TRP A 142 1.45 6.30 14.93
C TRP A 142 1.04 5.40 16.09
N TYR A 143 1.09 5.96 17.30
CA TYR A 143 0.66 5.29 18.52
C TYR A 143 -0.73 5.79 18.90
N SER A 144 -1.75 5.02 18.48
CA SER A 144 -3.17 5.37 18.69
C SER A 144 -3.54 5.62 20.15
N HIS A 145 -3.02 4.80 21.08
CA HIS A 145 -3.33 4.88 22.52
C HIS A 145 -2.84 6.17 23.22
N ILE A 146 -1.88 6.90 22.63
CA ILE A 146 -1.40 8.20 23.13
C ILE A 146 -1.59 9.33 22.12
N ASN A 147 -2.23 9.03 20.98
CA ASN A 147 -2.46 9.95 19.87
C ASN A 147 -1.21 10.76 19.47
N ARG A 148 -0.07 10.08 19.27
CA ARG A 148 1.21 10.71 18.90
C ARG A 148 1.89 9.95 17.76
N ILE A 149 2.58 10.70 16.90
CA ILE A 149 3.44 10.16 15.85
C ILE A 149 4.88 10.30 16.30
N PHE A 150 5.66 9.22 16.15
CA PHE A 150 7.10 9.21 16.40
C PHE A 150 7.82 8.82 15.13
N GLN A 151 8.95 9.48 14.86
CA GLN A 151 9.86 9.06 13.81
C GLN A 151 10.70 7.89 14.33
N SER A 152 10.81 6.80 13.57
CA SER A 152 11.82 5.79 13.87
C SER A 152 13.23 6.40 13.76
N ARG A 153 14.18 5.84 14.50
CA ARG A 153 15.59 6.12 14.26
C ARG A 153 15.99 5.69 12.84
N SER A 154 17.07 6.27 12.33
CA SER A 154 17.75 5.79 11.14
C SER A 154 18.29 4.38 11.38
N PHE A 155 18.01 3.47 10.45
CA PHE A 155 18.60 2.13 10.43
C PHE A 155 19.87 2.07 9.56
N GLY A 156 20.24 3.17 8.88
CA GLY A 156 21.48 3.31 8.13
C GLY A 156 21.32 3.10 6.61
N PRO A 157 22.38 3.39 5.84
CA PRO A 157 22.31 3.58 4.38
C PRO A 157 22.01 2.31 3.57
N HIS A 158 22.06 1.14 4.20
CA HIS A 158 21.79 -0.16 3.58
C HIS A 158 20.50 -0.82 4.09
N ASN A 159 19.68 -0.06 4.83
CA ASN A 159 18.42 -0.53 5.37
C ASN A 159 17.26 0.24 4.74
N ILE A 160 16.19 -0.49 4.43
CA ILE A 160 14.94 0.10 3.99
C ILE A 160 13.82 -0.58 4.77
N LEU A 161 12.90 0.21 5.31
CA LEU A 161 11.75 -0.29 6.04
C LEU A 161 10.63 -0.67 5.06
N ASN A 162 10.01 -1.82 5.26
CA ASN A 162 9.01 -2.36 4.34
C ASN A 162 7.83 -1.41 4.11
N GLY A 163 7.25 -0.85 5.18
CA GLY A 163 6.18 0.13 5.10
C GLY A 163 6.56 1.39 4.31
N THR A 164 7.81 1.60 3.91
CA THR A 164 8.21 2.74 3.07
C THR A 164 8.40 2.38 1.60
N PHE A 165 8.41 1.07 1.28
CA PHE A 165 8.90 0.52 0.04
C PHE A 165 7.95 0.80 -1.13
N CYS A 166 8.52 1.16 -2.28
CA CYS A 166 7.81 1.14 -3.55
C CYS A 166 8.74 0.74 -4.68
N TYR A 167 8.27 -0.13 -5.56
CA TYR A 167 9.04 -0.65 -6.67
C TYR A 167 8.19 -0.73 -7.92
N HIS A 168 8.88 -0.58 -9.04
CA HIS A 168 8.32 -0.76 -10.35
C HIS A 168 8.27 -2.25 -10.67
N ARG A 169 7.21 -2.71 -11.34
CA ARG A 169 7.06 -4.11 -11.82
C ARG A 169 8.20 -4.63 -12.71
N LYS A 170 9.01 -3.73 -13.27
CA LYS A 170 10.19 -4.07 -14.09
C LYS A 170 11.43 -4.39 -13.27
N LEU A 171 11.38 -4.20 -11.95
CA LEU A 171 12.46 -4.60 -11.06
C LEU A 171 12.68 -6.11 -11.24
N PRO A 172 13.86 -6.56 -11.74
CA PRO A 172 14.09 -7.96 -12.01
C PRO A 172 13.97 -8.77 -10.71
N GLU A 173 13.23 -9.89 -10.77
CA GLU A 173 13.18 -10.87 -9.68
C GLU A 173 14.58 -11.45 -9.47
N LYS A 174 15.39 -10.82 -8.61
CA LYS A 174 16.69 -11.39 -8.22
C LYS A 174 16.62 -12.23 -6.96
N ALA A 175 15.48 -12.26 -6.26
CA ALA A 175 15.12 -13.28 -5.29
C ALA A 175 13.67 -13.07 -4.84
N PRO A 176 12.89 -14.13 -4.53
CA PRO A 176 11.65 -13.98 -3.77
C PRO A 176 11.94 -13.22 -2.47
N LEU A 177 10.99 -12.43 -1.97
CA LEU A 177 11.18 -11.72 -0.71
C LEU A 177 11.38 -12.75 0.41
N ARG A 178 12.62 -12.85 0.92
CA ARG A 178 13.02 -13.82 1.95
C ARG A 178 12.98 -13.15 3.32
N ARG A 179 11.80 -13.16 3.94
CA ARG A 179 11.49 -13.20 5.39
C ARG A 179 10.07 -12.70 5.62
#